data_AF-A0A4V2BA18-F1
#
_entry.id   AF-A0A4V2BA18-F1
#
_cell.length_a   1.000
_cell.length_b   1.000
_cell.length_c   1.000
_cell.angle_alpha   90.00
_cell.angle_beta   90.00
_cell.angle_gamma   90.00
#
_symmetry.space_group_name_H-M   'P 1'
#
loop_
_entity.id
_entity.type
_entity.pdbx_description
1 polymer ?
#
loop_
_entity_poly.entity_id
_entity_poly.type
_entity_poly.pdbx_seq_one_letter_code
_entity_poly.pdbx_strand_id
1 'polypeptide(L)'
;HTFLFLENGRLAPRQRAAGEPNHAVNSFFSSLAREQGESAVAVLLSGAGSDGAAGMAKVRDAGGTTLTQNPTSAKYPSMPRAAMRVKAAGQLFTPDQLAFYLYRHLAPKVAARQAS
;
A
#
# COMPACT_ATOMS: atom_id res chain seq x y z
N HIS A 1 12.48 -4.29 16.63
CA HIS A 1 11.48 -3.69 15.72
C HIS A 1 10.79 -4.81 14.96
N THR A 2 9.48 -4.71 14.76
CA THR A 2 8.62 -5.78 14.20
C THR A 2 8.03 -5.30 12.87
N PHE A 3 7.97 -6.18 11.88
CA PHE A 3 7.28 -5.95 10.62
C PHE A 3 5.95 -6.68 10.61
N LEU A 4 5.00 -6.15 9.84
CA LEU A 4 3.69 -6.77 9.65
C LEU A 4 3.63 -7.40 8.27
N PHE A 5 3.09 -8.61 8.20
CA PHE A 5 2.85 -9.34 6.96
C PHE A 5 1.38 -9.78 6.90
N LEU A 6 0.85 -9.99 5.71
CA LEU A 6 -0.40 -10.72 5.51
C LEU A 6 -0.07 -12.17 5.19
N GLU A 7 -0.52 -13.08 6.05
CA GLU A 7 -0.24 -14.52 5.98
C GLU A 7 -1.47 -15.35 6.32
N ASN A 8 -1.86 -16.24 5.41
CA ASN A 8 -3.07 -17.07 5.49
C ASN A 8 -4.31 -16.23 5.81
N GLY A 9 -4.44 -15.05 5.20
CA GLY A 9 -5.54 -14.11 5.43
C GLY A 9 -5.51 -13.38 6.78
N ARG A 10 -4.41 -13.44 7.53
CA ARG A 10 -4.27 -12.81 8.85
C ARG A 10 -3.05 -11.91 8.92
N LEU A 11 -3.12 -10.86 9.74
CA LEU A 11 -1.99 -10.00 10.01
C LEU A 11 -1.01 -10.71 10.96
N ALA A 12 0.21 -10.96 10.48
CA ALA A 12 1.24 -11.70 11.19
C ALA A 12 2.43 -10.77 11.51
N PRO A 13 2.70 -10.48 12.80
CA PRO A 13 3.90 -9.76 13.19
C PRO A 13 5.13 -10.68 13.08
N ARG A 14 6.23 -10.16 12.55
CA ARG A 14 7.52 -10.86 12.48
C ARG A 14 8.63 -9.97 13.01
N GLN A 15 9.51 -10.56 13.82
CA GLN A 15 10.67 -9.83 14.33
C GLN A 15 11.64 -9.55 13.18
N ARG A 16 12.02 -8.28 13.04
CA ARG A 16 13.05 -7.89 12.08
C ARG A 16 14.40 -8.44 12.53
N ALA A 17 15.17 -9.01 11.60
CA ALA A 17 16.51 -9.48 11.91
C ALA A 17 17.43 -8.32 12.31
N ALA A 18 18.47 -8.63 13.10
CA ALA A 18 19.50 -7.64 13.44
C ALA A 18 20.23 -7.19 12.17
N GLY A 19 20.37 -5.87 11.98
CA GLY A 19 21.02 -5.29 10.79
C GLY A 19 20.15 -5.19 9.53
N GLU A 20 18.94 -5.75 9.52
CA GLU A 20 18.05 -5.64 8.37
C GLU A 20 17.53 -4.20 8.19
N PRO A 21 17.59 -3.64 6.96
CA PRO A 21 17.05 -2.31 6.67
C PRO A 21 15.58 -2.17 7.08
N ASN A 22 15.18 -0.99 7.57
CA ASN A 22 13.77 -0.75 7.92
C ASN A 22 12.94 -0.47 6.66
N HIS A 23 12.37 -1.53 6.09
CA HIS A 23 11.47 -1.47 4.93
C HIS A 23 10.13 -2.16 5.24
N ALA A 24 9.53 -1.77 6.37
CA ALA A 24 8.30 -2.37 6.88
C ALA A 24 7.14 -2.23 5.88
N VAL A 25 7.00 -1.08 5.22
CA VAL A 25 5.90 -0.83 4.27
C VAL A 25 6.08 -1.66 3.00
N ASN A 26 7.30 -1.71 2.45
CA ASN A 26 7.62 -2.58 1.31
C ASN A 26 7.35 -4.06 1.62
N SER A 27 7.73 -4.50 2.82
CA SER A 27 7.54 -5.88 3.26
C SER A 27 6.06 -6.23 3.38
N PHE A 28 5.27 -5.36 4.02
CA PHE A 28 3.83 -5.54 4.14
C PHE A 28 3.14 -5.56 2.77
N PHE A 29 3.38 -4.57 1.91
CA PHE A 29 2.80 -4.53 0.57
C PHE A 29 3.22 -5.71 -0.31
N SER A 30 4.46 -6.21 -0.16
CA SER A 30 4.89 -7.42 -0.87
C SER A 30 4.06 -8.64 -0.46
N SER A 31 3.78 -8.82 0.84
CA SER A 31 2.94 -9.93 1.31
C SER A 31 1.47 -9.75 0.92
N LEU A 32 0.96 -8.52 0.98
CA LEU A 32 -0.40 -8.20 0.54
C LEU A 32 -0.60 -8.55 -0.94
N ALA A 33 0.34 -8.16 -1.81
CA ALA A 33 0.30 -8.49 -3.23
C ALA A 33 0.27 -10.00 -3.47
N ARG A 34 1.12 -10.75 -2.75
CA ARG A 34 1.20 -12.21 -2.85
C ARG A 34 -0.09 -12.91 -2.44
N GLU A 35 -0.74 -12.45 -1.36
CA GLU A 35 -1.93 -13.12 -0.83
C GLU A 35 -3.24 -12.70 -1.48
N GLN A 36 -3.37 -11.42 -1.85
CA GLN A 36 -4.65 -10.88 -2.30
C GLN A 36 -4.69 -10.60 -3.81
N GLY A 37 -3.54 -10.55 -4.50
CA GLY A 37 -3.49 -10.31 -5.95
C GLY A 37 -4.31 -9.09 -6.36
N GLU A 38 -5.25 -9.28 -7.28
CA GLU A 38 -6.19 -8.23 -7.75
C GLU A 38 -7.13 -7.68 -6.67
N SER A 39 -7.34 -8.43 -5.59
CA SER A 39 -8.12 -7.97 -4.42
C SER A 39 -7.32 -7.05 -3.50
N ALA A 40 -6.01 -6.89 -3.72
CA ALA A 40 -5.18 -6.01 -2.90
C ALA A 40 -5.48 -4.54 -3.21
N VAL A 41 -5.54 -3.72 -2.15
CA VAL A 41 -5.59 -2.26 -2.25
C VAL A 41 -4.48 -1.68 -1.40
N ALA A 42 -3.52 -0.99 -2.02
CA ALA A 42 -2.43 -0.30 -1.35
C ALA A 42 -2.63 1.21 -1.45
N VAL A 43 -2.62 1.89 -0.31
CA VAL A 43 -2.67 3.35 -0.21
C VAL A 43 -1.35 3.84 0.38
N LEU A 44 -0.61 4.67 -0.35
CA LEU A 44 0.67 5.24 0.10
C LEU A 44 0.51 6.74 0.35
N LEU A 45 0.69 7.15 1.60
CA LEU A 45 0.49 8.52 2.06
C LEU A 45 1.83 9.28 2.21
N SER A 46 1.73 10.53 2.65
CA SER A 46 2.86 11.37 3.06
C SER A 46 3.82 10.61 3.99
N GLY A 47 5.11 10.64 3.67
CA GLY A 47 6.14 9.93 4.43
C GLY A 47 7.57 10.25 3.96
N ALA A 48 8.54 10.03 4.85
CA ALA A 48 9.96 10.18 4.54
C ALA A 48 10.52 8.95 3.82
N GLY A 49 11.50 9.15 2.92
CA GLY A 49 12.21 8.06 2.25
C GLY A 49 11.44 7.42 1.10
N SER A 50 11.64 6.11 0.88
CA SER A 50 11.07 5.34 -0.24
C SER A 50 10.45 4.01 0.19
N ASP A 51 10.28 3.79 1.50
CA ASP A 51 9.68 2.57 2.02
C ASP A 51 8.19 2.53 1.68
N GLY A 52 7.81 1.61 0.79
CA GLY A 52 6.47 1.45 0.24
C GLY A 52 6.43 1.53 -1.29
N ALA A 53 7.39 2.19 -1.93
CA ALA A 53 7.40 2.34 -3.39
C ALA A 53 7.57 0.99 -4.12
N ALA A 54 8.55 0.18 -3.71
CA ALA A 54 8.81 -1.12 -4.33
C ALA A 54 7.73 -2.15 -3.99
N GLY A 55 7.21 -2.12 -2.75
CA GLY A 55 6.09 -2.97 -2.35
C GLY A 55 4.80 -2.61 -3.10
N MET A 56 4.52 -1.32 -3.30
CA MET A 56 3.36 -0.88 -4.06
C MET A 56 3.46 -1.27 -5.54
N ALA A 57 4.66 -1.26 -6.11
CA ALA A 57 4.88 -1.77 -7.46
C ALA A 57 4.45 -3.24 -7.57
N LYS A 58 4.77 -4.07 -6.57
CA LYS A 58 4.31 -5.48 -6.53
C LYS A 58 2.80 -5.61 -6.44
N VAL A 59 2.13 -4.74 -5.69
CA VAL A 59 0.65 -4.73 -5.62
C VAL A 59 0.06 -4.43 -7.00
N ARG A 60 0.57 -3.41 -7.69
CA ARG A 60 0.17 -3.09 -9.07
C ARG A 60 0.42 -4.27 -10.02
N ASP A 61 1.61 -4.85 -9.97
CA ASP A 61 2.02 -5.93 -10.86
C ASP A 61 1.20 -7.22 -10.63
N ALA A 62 0.66 -7.40 -9.43
CA ALA A 62 -0.29 -8.47 -9.10
C ALA A 62 -1.75 -8.15 -9.49
N GLY A 63 -2.00 -7.03 -10.18
CA GLY A 63 -3.34 -6.59 -10.59
C GLY A 63 -4.12 -5.81 -9.52
N GLY A 64 -3.51 -5.57 -8.36
CA GLY A 64 -4.14 -4.84 -7.26
C GLY A 64 -4.26 -3.33 -7.52
N THR A 65 -5.09 -2.68 -6.71
CA THR A 65 -5.31 -1.23 -6.81
C THR A 65 -4.26 -0.47 -6.01
N THR A 66 -3.59 0.49 -6.64
CA THR A 66 -2.59 1.36 -5.99
C THR A 66 -3.03 2.82 -6.02
N LEU A 67 -3.16 3.42 -4.85
CA LEU A 67 -3.56 4.81 -4.65
C LEU A 67 -2.43 5.54 -3.91
N THR A 68 -2.07 6.74 -4.33
CA THR A 68 -0.97 7.49 -3.70
C THR A 68 -1.41 8.90 -3.40
N GLN A 69 -1.03 9.43 -2.23
CA GLN A 69 -1.26 10.82 -1.90
C GLN A 69 -0.51 11.71 -2.89
N ASN A 70 -1.19 12.69 -3.47
CA ASN A 70 -0.56 13.67 -4.35
C ASN A 70 0.55 14.40 -3.59
N PRO A 71 1.81 14.41 -4.10
CA PRO A 71 2.93 15.07 -3.44
C PRO A 71 2.69 16.55 -3.10
N THR A 72 1.82 17.24 -3.83
CA THR A 72 1.50 18.66 -3.54
C THR A 72 0.68 18.85 -2.26
N SER A 73 -0.04 17.81 -1.82
CA SER A 73 -0.80 17.79 -0.57
C SER A 73 -0.06 17.11 0.59
N ALA A 74 1.11 16.52 0.33
CA ALA A 74 1.87 15.74 1.30
C ALA A 74 2.79 16.63 2.13
N LYS A 75 2.75 16.49 3.46
CA LYS A 75 3.71 17.15 4.36
C LYS A 75 5.14 16.66 4.12
N TYR A 76 5.30 15.36 3.84
CA TYR A 76 6.56 14.72 3.48
C TYR A 76 6.40 14.04 2.12
N PRO A 77 6.76 14.71 1.01
CA PRO A 77 6.46 14.23 -0.33
C PRO A 77 7.44 13.19 -0.86
N SER A 78 8.53 12.86 -0.14
CA SER A 78 9.58 11.96 -0.65
C SER A 78 9.08 10.55 -0.98
N MET A 79 8.24 9.97 -0.12
CA MET A 79 7.72 8.61 -0.31
C MET A 79 6.70 8.54 -1.45
N PRO A 80 5.69 9.44 -1.55
CA PRO A 80 4.85 9.55 -2.75
C PRO A 80 5.64 9.75 -4.05
N ARG A 81 6.65 10.64 -4.05
CA ARG A 81 7.52 10.84 -5.23
C ARG A 81 8.33 9.59 -5.57
N ALA A 82 8.74 8.80 -4.58
CA ALA A 82 9.42 7.53 -4.81
C ALA A 82 8.51 6.53 -5.53
N ALA A 83 7.24 6.41 -5.13
CA ALA A 83 6.27 5.55 -5.81
C ALA A 83 6.01 6.00 -7.25
N MET A 84 5.92 7.31 -7.50
CA MET A 84 5.80 7.85 -8.86
C MET A 84 7.00 7.50 -9.74
N ARG A 85 8.23 7.61 -9.22
CA ARG A 85 9.45 7.28 -9.97
C ARG A 85 9.50 5.82 -10.45
N VAL A 86 8.99 4.89 -9.64
CA VAL A 86 8.89 3.47 -10.01
C VAL A 86 7.56 3.12 -10.72
N LYS A 87 6.82 4.17 -11.15
CA LYS A 87 5.50 4.09 -11.82
C LYS A 87 4.44 3.34 -11.00
N ALA A 88 4.64 3.17 -9.70
CA ALA A 88 3.74 2.43 -8.80
C ALA A 88 2.57 3.29 -8.29
N ALA A 89 2.68 4.61 -8.41
CA ALA A 89 1.58 5.51 -8.13
C ALA A 89 0.52 5.42 -9.24
N GLY A 90 -0.50 4.58 -9.04
CA GLY A 90 -1.59 4.42 -10.00
C GLY A 90 -2.39 5.71 -10.17
N GLN A 91 -3.10 6.13 -9.12
CA GLN A 91 -3.85 7.40 -9.10
C GLN A 91 -3.34 8.30 -7.97
N LEU A 92 -3.27 9.60 -8.24
CA LEU A 92 -2.82 10.62 -7.29
C LEU A 92 -4.01 11.40 -6.74
N PHE A 93 -4.13 11.45 -5.41
CA PHE A 93 -5.28 12.04 -4.74
C PHE A 93 -4.86 12.84 -3.50
N THR A 94 -5.61 13.89 -3.15
CA THR A 94 -5.54 14.45 -1.79
C THR A 94 -6.09 13.42 -0.77
N PRO A 95 -5.79 13.55 0.53
CA PRO A 95 -6.38 12.67 1.55
C PRO A 95 -7.92 12.58 1.49
N ASP A 96 -8.60 13.70 1.27
CA ASP A 96 -10.06 13.73 1.15
C ASP A 96 -10.56 12.96 -0.08
N GLN A 97 -9.87 13.11 -1.21
CA GLN A 97 -10.17 12.37 -2.43
C GLN A 97 -9.89 10.86 -2.27
N LEU A 98 -8.83 10.49 -1.55
CA LEU A 98 -8.55 9.08 -1.20
C LEU A 98 -9.70 8.52 -0.37
N ALA A 99 -10.12 9.21 0.69
CA ALA A 99 -11.22 8.77 1.55
C ALA A 99 -12.52 8.59 0.73
N PHE A 100 -12.85 9.58 -0.11
CA PHE A 100 -14.01 9.50 -1.01
C PHE A 100 -13.92 8.32 -1.97
N TYR A 101 -12.77 8.11 -2.62
CA TYR A 101 -12.55 7.00 -3.54
C TYR A 101 -12.75 5.65 -2.86
N LEU A 102 -12.13 5.45 -1.68
CA LEU A 102 -12.25 4.21 -0.90
C LEU A 102 -13.72 3.94 -0.54
N TYR A 103 -14.42 4.95 -0.03
CA TYR A 103 -15.82 4.82 0.37
C TYR A 103 -16.73 4.48 -0.83
N ARG A 104 -16.56 5.19 -1.95
CA ARG A 104 -17.44 5.05 -3.11
C ARG A 104 -17.22 3.75 -3.88
N HIS A 105 -15.97 3.32 -4.05
CA HIS A 105 -15.62 2.25 -4.99
C HIS A 105 -15.25 0.92 -4.34
N LEU A 106 -14.81 0.93 -3.08
CA LEU A 106 -14.32 -0.29 -2.43
C LEU A 106 -15.24 -0.79 -1.33
N ALA A 107 -15.93 0.09 -0.60
CA ALA A 107 -16.90 -0.35 0.42
C ALA A 107 -17.97 -1.32 -0.14
N PRO A 108 -18.55 -1.09 -1.35
CA PRO A 108 -19.52 -2.05 -1.92
C PRO A 108 -18.89 -3.40 -2.27
N LYS A 109 -17.64 -3.41 -2.75
CA LYS A 109 -16.92 -4.65 -3.13
C LYS A 109 -16.59 -5.51 -1.92
N VAL A 110 -16.20 -4.87 -0.81
CA VAL A 110 -15.91 -5.58 0.45
C VAL A 110 -17.19 -6.18 1.03
N ALA A 111 -18.30 -5.43 1.04
CA ALA A 111 -19.58 -5.93 1.51
C ALA A 111 -20.07 -7.16 0.72
N ALA A 112 -19.94 -7.13 -0.61
CA ALA A 112 -20.31 -8.26 -1.46
C ALA A 112 -19.48 -9.53 -1.16
N ARG A 113 -18.18 -9.38 -0.89
CA ARG A 113 -17.27 -10.51 -0.58
C ARG A 113 -17.51 -11.12 0.80
N GLN A 114 -18.04 -10.37 1.75
CA GLN A 114 -18.39 -10.88 3.09
C GLN A 114 -19.76 -11.58 3.13
N ALA A 115 -20.60 -11.34 2.12
CA ALA A 115 -21.91 -11.98 1.97
C ALA A 115 -21.88 -13.29 1.16
N SER A 116 -20.69 -13.71 0.69
CA SER A 116 -20.43 -14.92 -0.08
C SER A 116 -19.66 -15.94 0.77
#